data_AF-Q7M9C3-F1
#
_entry.id   AF-Q7M9C3-F1
#
_cell.length_a   1.000
_cell.length_b   1.000
_cell.length_c   1.000
_cell.angle_alpha   90.00
_cell.angle_beta   90.00
_cell.angle_gamma   90.00
#
_symmetry.space_group_name_H-M   'P 1'
#
loop_
_entity.id
_entity.type
_entity.pdbx_description
1 polymer ?
#
loop_
_entity_poly.entity_id
_entity_poly.type
_entity_poly.pdbx_seq_one_letter_code
_entity_poly.pdbx_strand_id
1 'polypeptide(L)'
;MLEFQHFFTASFSDEEREALLGRVKKEREEGVSAYYDLPFQRRALEDSDRYMKANAALLERLETILVVGVGGSSLGLKAIDSLLSHLPERRAIDLHFLEHTDPIAIEKSLRGIQTKSSLFIVISKSGSTIETSSLTKYVLKRFELLKEENRSHLLVITDEGSPLEQWSKQEDVACVTIHPKVGGRFSVLSAVGILPLSLLGYPANEILEGAKGMAVEFFAGRATQILDKALFYAKERNRLSINVLFSYASAFKEFNAWYVQLWGESLGKLNAQGNRTGMTPAALIGSIDQHSFLQLIVQGPLDKSVTFLSIKEPLKEPIEIPNWSMEFLEGTDFVNGSSFKDLLRHQREATMETVIEEGVPTDLILIDRLEGRSVGALLYYYELLTSCVGTLLEINTYDQPGVEFGKRRLREKFHSKDTL
;
A
#
# COMPACT_ATOMS: atom_id res chain seq x y z
N MET A 1 -12.84 10.16 -10.60
CA MET A 1 -11.67 9.32 -10.24
C MET A 1 -12.12 8.14 -9.40
N LEU A 2 -12.77 8.40 -8.25
CA LEU A 2 -13.36 7.38 -7.40
C LEU A 2 -14.83 7.69 -7.21
N GLU A 3 -15.66 6.65 -7.24
CA GLU A 3 -17.07 6.70 -6.86
C GLU A 3 -17.33 5.78 -5.69
N PHE A 4 -18.26 6.18 -4.83
CA PHE A 4 -18.57 5.50 -3.59
C PHE A 4 -20.06 5.19 -3.52
N GLN A 5 -20.40 3.97 -3.10
CA GLN A 5 -21.79 3.57 -2.83
C GLN A 5 -21.82 2.86 -1.48
N HIS A 6 -22.79 3.22 -0.63
CA HIS A 6 -22.94 2.64 0.71
C HIS A 6 -24.27 1.90 0.79
N PHE A 7 -24.24 0.68 1.33
CA PHE A 7 -25.41 -0.19 1.46
C PHE A 7 -25.73 -0.55 2.92
N PHE A 8 -25.00 0.02 3.88
CA PHE A 8 -25.30 -0.14 5.30
C PHE A 8 -26.23 0.97 5.81
N THR A 9 -27.16 0.62 6.69
CA THR A 9 -28.12 1.54 7.30
C THR A 9 -27.48 2.28 8.47
N ALA A 10 -26.70 3.33 8.18
CA ALA A 10 -26.22 4.25 9.21
C ALA A 10 -26.33 5.70 8.73
N SER A 11 -27.00 6.53 9.51
CA SER A 11 -27.04 7.98 9.32
C SER A 11 -26.26 8.66 10.43
N PHE A 12 -25.34 9.54 10.06
CA PHE A 12 -24.56 10.35 11.01
C PHE A 12 -25.03 11.80 10.91
N SER A 13 -25.03 12.52 12.03
CA SER A 13 -25.36 13.94 12.01
C SER A 13 -24.19 14.75 11.46
N ASP A 14 -24.48 15.94 10.94
CA ASP A 14 -23.43 16.87 10.51
C ASP A 14 -22.52 17.28 11.68
N GLU A 15 -23.07 17.32 12.91
CA GLU A 15 -22.30 17.55 14.13
C GLU A 15 -21.25 16.46 14.38
N GLU A 16 -21.58 15.18 14.17
CA GLU A 16 -20.64 14.08 14.30
C GLU A 16 -19.52 14.15 13.26
N ARG A 17 -19.88 14.49 12.01
CA ARG A 17 -18.94 14.67 10.90
C ARG A 17 -17.98 15.83 11.16
N GLU A 18 -18.50 16.99 11.53
CA GLU A 18 -17.71 18.18 11.83
C GLU A 18 -16.81 17.97 13.05
N ALA A 19 -17.30 17.29 14.08
CA ALA A 19 -16.49 16.94 15.24
C ALA A 19 -15.29 16.05 14.86
N LEU A 20 -15.51 15.02 14.05
CA LEU A 20 -14.44 14.15 13.57
C LEU A 20 -13.46 14.92 12.67
N LEU A 21 -13.97 15.66 11.68
CA LEU A 21 -13.16 16.46 10.77
C LEU A 21 -12.30 17.47 11.52
N GLY A 22 -12.87 18.15 12.52
CA GLY A 22 -12.16 19.10 13.38
C GLY A 22 -11.01 18.45 14.14
N ARG A 23 -11.20 17.23 14.65
CA ARG A 23 -10.13 16.47 15.33
C ARG A 23 -9.00 16.09 14.38
N VAL A 24 -9.31 15.65 13.17
CA VAL A 24 -8.31 15.29 12.15
C VAL A 24 -7.57 16.54 11.63
N LYS A 25 -8.27 17.67 11.45
CA LYS A 25 -7.65 18.97 11.13
C LYS A 25 -6.65 19.38 12.20
N LYS A 26 -7.06 19.31 13.48
CA LYS A 26 -6.19 19.61 14.61
C LYS A 26 -4.96 18.69 14.64
N GLU A 27 -5.13 17.39 14.41
CA GLU A 27 -4.03 16.43 14.35
C GLU A 27 -3.00 16.78 13.25
N ARG A 28 -3.48 17.21 12.07
CA ARG A 28 -2.62 17.72 11.00
C ARG A 28 -1.92 19.02 11.39
N GLU A 29 -2.63 19.99 11.95
CA GLU A 29 -2.08 21.30 12.38
C GLU A 29 -1.01 21.15 13.46
N GLU A 30 -1.19 20.22 14.39
CA GLU A 30 -0.20 19.88 15.43
C GLU A 30 0.98 19.07 14.88
N GLY A 31 0.91 18.63 13.61
CA GLY A 31 1.95 17.87 12.94
C GLY A 31 2.21 16.54 13.64
N VAL A 32 1.16 15.83 14.07
CA VAL A 32 1.28 14.51 14.72
C VAL A 32 1.90 13.51 13.73
N SER A 33 1.50 13.56 12.46
CA SER A 33 2.20 12.90 11.38
C SER A 33 2.35 13.81 10.17
N ALA A 34 3.51 13.74 9.51
CA ALA A 34 3.82 14.55 8.34
C ALA A 34 3.25 13.98 7.03
N TYR A 35 2.59 12.80 7.06
CA TYR A 35 2.04 12.19 5.84
C TYR A 35 0.94 13.05 5.20
N TYR A 36 0.17 13.78 6.02
CA TYR A 36 -0.92 14.66 5.58
C TYR A 36 -0.49 15.71 4.56
N ASP A 37 0.79 16.10 4.60
CA ASP A 37 1.31 17.17 3.76
C ASP A 37 2.11 16.64 2.55
N LEU A 38 2.38 15.33 2.48
CA LEU A 38 3.12 14.72 1.36
C LEU A 38 2.54 15.08 -0.01
N PRO A 39 1.20 15.02 -0.25
CA PRO A 39 0.65 15.36 -1.56
C PRO A 39 0.82 16.84 -1.96
N PHE A 40 1.08 17.72 -0.99
CA PHE A 40 1.27 19.16 -1.22
C PHE A 40 2.75 19.53 -1.39
N GLN A 41 3.66 18.62 -1.05
CA GLN A 41 5.09 18.85 -1.10
C GLN A 41 5.68 18.44 -2.45
N ARG A 42 6.63 19.24 -2.95
CA ARG A 42 7.39 18.93 -4.18
C ARG A 42 8.71 18.20 -3.92
N ARG A 43 9.14 18.15 -2.66
CA ARG A 43 10.45 17.60 -2.26
C ARG A 43 10.75 16.24 -2.86
N ALA A 44 9.82 15.28 -2.77
CA ALA A 44 10.04 13.93 -3.29
C ALA A 44 10.27 13.91 -4.82
N LEU A 45 9.56 14.76 -5.58
CA LEU A 45 9.75 14.90 -7.02
C LEU A 45 11.10 15.59 -7.33
N GLU A 46 11.46 16.62 -6.57
CA GLU A 46 12.70 17.37 -6.74
C GLU A 46 13.93 16.53 -6.41
N ASP A 47 13.86 15.74 -5.34
CA ASP A 47 14.92 14.78 -4.96
C ASP A 47 15.05 13.68 -6.02
N SER A 48 13.94 13.21 -6.59
CA SER A 48 13.93 12.23 -7.69
C SER A 48 14.59 12.80 -8.96
N ASP A 49 14.19 14.00 -9.38
CA ASP A 49 14.76 14.68 -10.55
C ASP A 49 16.26 14.94 -10.37
N ARG A 50 16.67 15.41 -9.18
CA ARG A 50 18.10 15.62 -8.85
C ARG A 50 18.88 14.31 -8.95
N TYR A 51 18.38 13.23 -8.35
CA TYR A 51 19.04 11.92 -8.40
C TYR A 51 19.14 11.41 -9.84
N MET A 52 18.06 11.49 -10.61
CA MET A 52 18.02 11.02 -12.00
C MET A 52 18.99 11.80 -12.90
N LYS A 53 19.05 13.12 -12.77
CA LYS A 53 19.99 13.95 -13.53
C LYS A 53 21.45 13.65 -13.18
N ALA A 54 21.75 13.49 -11.89
CA ALA A 54 23.11 13.19 -11.43
C ALA A 54 23.59 11.80 -11.90
N ASN A 55 22.67 10.87 -12.17
CA ASN A 55 22.98 9.48 -12.51
C ASN A 55 22.51 9.08 -13.92
N ALA A 56 22.32 10.04 -14.85
CA ALA A 56 21.72 9.77 -16.16
C ALA A 56 22.43 8.63 -16.94
N ALA A 57 23.76 8.63 -16.98
CA ALA A 57 24.54 7.61 -17.69
C ALA A 57 24.36 6.18 -17.14
N LEU A 58 24.19 6.06 -15.81
CA LEU A 58 23.85 4.79 -15.16
C LEU A 58 22.43 4.35 -15.56
N LEU A 59 21.48 5.28 -15.48
CA LEU A 59 20.06 5.01 -15.67
C LEU A 59 19.70 4.69 -17.13
N GLU A 60 20.49 5.13 -18.11
CA GLU A 60 20.32 4.76 -19.53
C GLU A 60 20.53 3.26 -19.79
N ARG A 61 21.30 2.57 -18.94
CA ARG A 61 21.65 1.14 -19.07
C ARG A 61 21.00 0.28 -17.99
N LEU A 62 20.07 0.87 -17.24
CA LEU A 62 19.42 0.21 -16.12
C LEU A 62 18.42 -0.82 -16.62
N GLU A 63 18.65 -2.08 -16.27
CA GLU A 63 17.77 -3.21 -16.58
C GLU A 63 17.02 -3.68 -15.34
N THR A 64 17.60 -3.48 -14.15
CA THR A 64 17.07 -4.03 -12.90
C THR A 64 17.09 -3.00 -11.76
N ILE A 65 16.01 -2.94 -10.99
CA ILE A 65 15.99 -2.29 -9.67
C ILE A 65 15.76 -3.36 -8.61
N LEU A 66 16.67 -3.46 -7.64
CA LEU A 66 16.50 -4.28 -6.45
C LEU A 66 16.22 -3.40 -5.24
N VAL A 67 15.00 -3.47 -4.73
CA VAL A 67 14.62 -2.79 -3.49
C VAL A 67 14.94 -3.69 -2.29
N VAL A 68 15.76 -3.21 -1.38
CA VAL A 68 16.11 -3.87 -0.12
C VAL A 68 15.39 -3.15 1.01
N GLY A 69 14.28 -3.70 1.45
CA GLY A 69 13.38 -3.07 2.42
C GLY A 69 12.19 -3.97 2.72
N VAL A 70 11.53 -3.77 3.86
CA VAL A 70 10.39 -4.60 4.31
C VAL A 70 9.24 -3.74 4.81
N GLY A 71 8.02 -4.25 4.73
CA GLY A 71 6.82 -3.57 5.21
C GLY A 71 6.55 -2.28 4.44
N GLY A 72 6.47 -1.15 5.16
CA GLY A 72 6.20 0.16 4.55
C GLY A 72 7.27 0.62 3.55
N SER A 73 8.48 0.07 3.63
CA SER A 73 9.56 0.31 2.67
C SER A 73 9.42 -0.46 1.34
N SER A 74 8.40 -1.31 1.19
CA SER A 74 8.23 -2.22 0.04
C SER A 74 6.78 -2.24 -0.45
N LEU A 75 5.81 -2.48 0.45
CA LEU A 75 4.42 -2.78 0.10
C LEU A 75 3.74 -1.65 -0.69
N GLY A 76 4.00 -0.39 -0.35
CA GLY A 76 3.43 0.74 -1.09
C GLY A 76 3.92 0.82 -2.54
N LEU A 77 5.22 0.57 -2.76
CA LEU A 77 5.79 0.55 -4.11
C LEU A 77 5.23 -0.64 -4.93
N LYS A 78 5.16 -1.83 -4.32
CA LYS A 78 4.52 -3.01 -4.94
C LYS A 78 3.07 -2.76 -5.31
N ALA A 79 2.31 -2.10 -4.43
CA ALA A 79 0.92 -1.76 -4.67
C ALA A 79 0.78 -0.88 -5.92
N ILE A 80 1.57 0.20 -6.02
CA ILE A 80 1.49 1.11 -7.16
C ILE A 80 1.98 0.45 -8.45
N ASP A 81 3.13 -0.25 -8.42
CA ASP A 81 3.64 -0.97 -9.60
C ASP A 81 2.63 -2.02 -10.08
N SER A 82 2.02 -2.80 -9.18
CA SER A 82 1.00 -3.79 -9.56
C SER A 82 -0.24 -3.15 -10.17
N LEU A 83 -0.67 -1.98 -9.71
CA LEU A 83 -1.84 -1.27 -10.26
C LEU A 83 -1.54 -0.62 -11.61
N LEU A 84 -0.34 -0.07 -11.78
CA LEU A 84 0.01 0.75 -12.93
C LEU A 84 0.89 0.02 -13.97
N SER A 85 1.30 -1.23 -13.72
CA SER A 85 2.26 -1.94 -14.57
C SER A 85 1.85 -2.11 -16.04
N HIS A 86 0.56 -2.04 -16.32
CA HIS A 86 0.00 -2.11 -17.66
C HIS A 86 0.13 -0.80 -18.47
N LEU A 87 0.54 0.30 -17.83
CA LEU A 87 0.69 1.60 -18.48
C LEU A 87 1.90 1.61 -19.43
N PRO A 88 1.76 2.22 -20.63
CA PRO A 88 2.84 2.25 -21.63
C PRO A 88 4.05 3.10 -21.20
N GLU A 89 3.89 4.01 -20.25
CA GLU A 89 4.97 4.85 -19.71
C GLU A 89 5.93 4.05 -18.82
N ARG A 90 5.51 2.87 -18.33
CA ARG A 90 6.36 2.01 -17.51
C ARG A 90 7.54 1.51 -18.33
N ARG A 91 8.75 1.85 -17.90
CA ARG A 91 10.00 1.35 -18.48
C ARG A 91 10.11 -0.16 -18.29
N ALA A 92 10.75 -0.82 -19.26
CA ALA A 92 11.08 -2.24 -19.19
C ALA A 92 12.29 -2.50 -18.26
N ILE A 93 12.13 -2.10 -16.99
CA ILE A 93 13.06 -2.38 -15.90
C ILE A 93 12.44 -3.45 -15.02
N ASP A 94 13.21 -4.50 -14.74
CA ASP A 94 12.83 -5.56 -13.83
C ASP A 94 12.89 -5.06 -12.38
N LEU A 95 11.76 -5.11 -11.68
CA LEU A 95 11.64 -4.66 -10.30
C LEU A 95 11.63 -5.86 -9.36
N HIS A 96 12.66 -5.96 -8.52
CA HIS A 96 12.82 -7.03 -7.54
C HIS A 96 12.77 -6.48 -6.12
N PHE A 97 12.28 -7.32 -5.20
CA PHE A 97 12.22 -6.99 -3.77
C PHE A 97 12.98 -8.04 -2.97
N LEU A 98 13.84 -7.56 -2.07
CA LEU A 98 14.58 -8.36 -1.11
C LEU A 98 14.11 -7.96 0.29
N GLU A 99 13.07 -8.63 0.77
CA GLU A 99 12.29 -8.22 1.95
C GLU A 99 12.16 -9.30 3.04
N HIS A 100 12.64 -10.52 2.77
CA HIS A 100 12.56 -11.66 3.69
C HIS A 100 13.95 -12.20 4.04
N THR A 101 14.07 -12.76 5.23
CA THR A 101 15.26 -13.49 5.70
C THR A 101 15.22 -14.99 5.35
N ASP A 102 14.25 -15.42 4.55
CA ASP A 102 14.17 -16.77 3.99
C ASP A 102 15.29 -16.98 2.94
N PRO A 103 16.23 -17.92 3.16
CA PRO A 103 17.34 -18.15 2.24
C PRO A 103 16.91 -18.58 0.83
N ILE A 104 15.81 -19.34 0.69
CA ILE A 104 15.33 -19.79 -0.63
C ILE A 104 14.87 -18.58 -1.44
N ALA A 105 14.10 -17.72 -0.81
CA ALA A 105 13.56 -16.55 -1.46
C ALA A 105 14.67 -15.51 -1.71
N ILE A 106 15.68 -15.38 -0.83
CA ILE A 106 16.86 -14.53 -1.08
C ILE A 106 17.58 -14.99 -2.35
N GLU A 107 17.82 -16.29 -2.49
CA GLU A 107 18.47 -16.82 -3.69
C GLU A 107 17.63 -16.53 -4.96
N LYS A 108 16.31 -16.72 -4.87
CA LYS A 108 15.40 -16.44 -5.98
C LYS A 108 15.40 -14.96 -6.38
N SER A 109 15.33 -14.04 -5.42
CA SER A 109 15.30 -12.59 -5.69
C SER A 109 16.60 -12.07 -6.29
N LEU A 110 17.74 -12.73 -6.04
CA LEU A 110 19.06 -12.31 -6.52
C LEU A 110 19.52 -13.03 -7.78
N ARG A 111 18.71 -13.97 -8.29
CA ARG A 111 19.05 -14.77 -9.47
C ARG A 111 19.06 -13.88 -10.71
N GLY A 112 20.18 -13.90 -11.45
CA GLY A 112 20.31 -13.16 -12.70
C GLY A 112 20.69 -11.68 -12.56
N ILE A 113 20.67 -11.12 -11.34
CA ILE A 113 21.05 -9.72 -11.10
C ILE A 113 22.53 -9.50 -11.41
N GLN A 114 22.82 -8.47 -12.21
CA GLN A 114 24.18 -8.04 -12.56
C GLN A 114 24.43 -6.61 -12.09
N THR A 115 25.52 -6.37 -11.34
CA THR A 115 25.82 -5.04 -10.79
C THR A 115 25.76 -3.95 -11.85
N LYS A 116 26.43 -4.15 -13.01
CA LYS A 116 26.60 -3.12 -14.06
C LYS A 116 25.31 -2.61 -14.71
N SER A 117 24.20 -3.33 -14.60
CA SER A 117 22.88 -2.92 -15.12
C SER A 117 21.80 -2.87 -14.04
N SER A 118 22.19 -2.91 -12.76
CA SER A 118 21.25 -2.92 -11.63
C SER A 118 21.42 -1.72 -10.72
N LEU A 119 20.33 -1.21 -10.17
CA LEU A 119 20.33 -0.25 -9.07
C LEU A 119 19.80 -0.90 -7.80
N PHE A 120 20.57 -0.82 -6.72
CA PHE A 120 20.23 -1.33 -5.40
C PHE A 120 19.69 -0.18 -4.55
N ILE A 121 18.40 -0.21 -4.23
CA ILE A 121 17.74 0.82 -3.42
C ILE A 121 17.49 0.27 -2.03
N VAL A 122 18.29 0.69 -1.05
CA VAL A 122 18.11 0.31 0.36
C VAL A 122 17.15 1.27 1.03
N ILE A 123 16.01 0.76 1.51
CA ILE A 123 14.96 1.56 2.12
C ILE A 123 14.71 1.10 3.56
N SER A 124 15.09 1.93 4.53
CA SER A 124 14.78 1.69 5.94
C SER A 124 14.69 3.00 6.70
N LYS A 125 13.46 3.43 7.01
CA LYS A 125 13.17 4.63 7.79
C LYS A 125 14.07 4.81 9.02
N SER A 126 14.08 3.83 9.94
CA SER A 126 14.88 3.90 11.18
C SER A 126 16.39 3.70 10.96
N GLY A 127 16.83 3.37 9.75
CA GLY A 127 18.18 2.92 9.44
C GLY A 127 18.68 1.67 10.18
N SER A 128 17.83 1.00 10.96
CA SER A 128 18.25 -0.03 11.92
C SER A 128 17.35 -1.28 11.91
N THR A 129 16.50 -1.41 10.90
CA THR A 129 15.68 -2.61 10.67
C THR A 129 16.60 -3.81 10.46
N ILE A 130 16.47 -4.85 11.29
CA ILE A 130 17.45 -5.94 11.33
C ILE A 130 17.46 -6.75 10.04
N GLU A 131 16.29 -7.00 9.45
CA GLU A 131 16.11 -7.67 8.17
C GLU A 131 16.81 -6.86 7.07
N THR A 132 16.44 -5.58 6.89
CA THR A 132 17.06 -4.71 5.88
C THR A 132 18.57 -4.60 6.08
N SER A 133 19.05 -4.33 7.30
CA SER A 133 20.50 -4.17 7.54
C SER A 133 21.30 -5.45 7.25
N SER A 134 20.73 -6.63 7.56
CA SER A 134 21.36 -7.92 7.25
C SER A 134 21.41 -8.16 5.74
N LEU A 135 20.31 -7.88 5.05
CA LEU A 135 20.21 -8.03 3.59
C LEU A 135 21.10 -7.02 2.86
N THR A 136 21.19 -5.78 3.34
CA THR A 136 22.12 -4.76 2.85
C THR A 136 23.56 -5.25 2.96
N LYS A 137 24.01 -5.72 4.13
CA LYS A 137 25.37 -6.30 4.29
C LYS A 137 25.63 -7.43 3.29
N TYR A 138 24.64 -8.29 3.07
CA TYR A 138 24.75 -9.38 2.12
C TYR A 138 24.92 -8.89 0.68
N VAL A 139 24.09 -7.95 0.20
CA VAL A 139 24.20 -7.43 -1.17
C VAL A 139 25.44 -6.56 -1.37
N LEU A 140 25.83 -5.76 -0.36
CA LEU A 140 27.08 -4.99 -0.40
C LEU A 140 28.28 -5.90 -0.64
N LYS A 141 28.35 -7.03 0.07
CA LYS A 141 29.43 -8.02 -0.09
C LYS A 141 29.32 -8.77 -1.41
N ARG A 142 28.12 -9.25 -1.77
CA ARG A 142 27.90 -10.10 -2.96
C ARG A 142 28.18 -9.37 -4.27
N PHE A 143 27.81 -8.09 -4.33
CA PHE A 143 27.92 -7.27 -5.55
C PHE A 143 29.03 -6.22 -5.47
N GLU A 144 29.84 -6.27 -4.39
CA GLU A 144 30.99 -5.38 -4.15
C GLU A 144 30.65 -3.89 -4.29
N LEU A 145 29.48 -3.49 -3.75
CA LEU A 145 28.87 -2.16 -3.98
C LEU A 145 29.60 -0.98 -3.32
N LEU A 146 30.59 -1.23 -2.45
CA LEU A 146 31.40 -0.18 -1.85
C LEU A 146 32.69 0.13 -2.62
N LYS A 147 33.02 -0.70 -3.62
CA LYS A 147 34.09 -0.40 -4.57
C LYS A 147 33.72 0.84 -5.39
N GLU A 148 34.71 1.66 -5.72
CA GLU A 148 34.54 2.94 -6.41
C GLU A 148 33.72 2.79 -7.70
N GLU A 149 34.00 1.76 -8.49
CA GLU A 149 33.33 1.49 -9.77
C GLU A 149 31.86 1.05 -9.64
N ASN A 150 31.44 0.56 -8.47
CA ASN A 150 30.09 0.04 -8.24
C ASN A 150 29.24 0.94 -7.33
N ARG A 151 29.83 1.93 -6.65
CA ARG A 151 29.15 2.73 -5.63
C ARG A 151 27.94 3.50 -6.15
N SER A 152 28.00 3.95 -7.40
CA SER A 152 26.88 4.62 -8.08
C SER A 152 25.63 3.73 -8.25
N HIS A 153 25.79 2.41 -8.17
CA HIS A 153 24.69 1.44 -8.21
C HIS A 153 23.98 1.28 -6.86
N LEU A 154 24.35 2.04 -5.83
CA LEU A 154 23.71 2.00 -4.52
C LEU A 154 23.03 3.34 -4.21
N LEU A 155 21.76 3.26 -3.84
CA LEU A 155 20.96 4.37 -3.34
C LEU A 155 20.35 4.00 -1.99
N VAL A 156 20.39 4.94 -1.05
CA VAL A 156 19.74 4.82 0.25
C VAL A 156 18.56 5.78 0.36
N ILE A 157 17.44 5.29 0.91
CA ILE A 157 16.29 6.10 1.32
C ILE A 157 16.00 5.82 2.80
N THR A 158 16.06 6.86 3.64
CA THR A 158 16.01 6.73 5.11
C THR A 158 15.50 8.01 5.77
N ASP A 159 15.31 8.02 7.10
CA ASP A 159 14.98 9.26 7.81
C ASP A 159 16.18 10.20 7.93
N GLU A 160 15.88 11.50 7.97
CA GLU A 160 16.81 12.53 8.46
C GLU A 160 17.31 12.18 9.88
N GLY A 161 18.62 12.23 10.08
CA GLY A 161 19.30 11.92 11.34
C GLY A 161 19.47 10.42 11.61
N SER A 162 18.99 9.53 10.74
CA SER A 162 19.08 8.08 10.97
C SER A 162 20.52 7.54 10.89
N PRO A 163 20.83 6.41 11.57
CA PRO A 163 22.15 5.77 11.46
C PRO A 163 22.52 5.41 10.01
N LEU A 164 21.53 5.08 9.18
CA LEU A 164 21.78 4.73 7.78
C LEU A 164 22.10 5.97 6.93
N GLU A 165 21.58 7.15 7.27
CA GLU A 165 22.01 8.41 6.64
C GLU A 165 23.47 8.70 6.99
N GLN A 166 23.84 8.56 8.26
CA GLN A 166 25.21 8.77 8.73
C GLN A 166 26.19 7.81 8.04
N TRP A 167 25.84 6.53 7.97
CA TRP A 167 26.62 5.52 7.24
C TRP A 167 26.76 5.87 5.76
N SER A 168 25.67 6.31 5.10
CA SER A 168 25.73 6.68 3.68
C SER A 168 26.67 7.86 3.44
N LYS A 169 26.69 8.86 4.33
CA LYS A 169 27.63 9.98 4.27
C LYS A 169 29.08 9.53 4.46
N GLN A 170 29.33 8.60 5.39
CA GLN A 170 30.66 8.06 5.63
C GLN A 170 31.21 7.29 4.43
N GLU A 171 30.37 6.47 3.80
CA GLU A 171 30.76 5.60 2.67
C GLU A 171 30.62 6.29 1.30
N ASP A 172 30.27 7.58 1.25
CA ASP A 172 30.03 8.35 0.01
C ASP A 172 28.94 7.74 -0.90
N VAL A 173 27.88 7.22 -0.28
CA VAL A 173 26.73 6.59 -0.96
C VAL A 173 25.61 7.60 -1.13
N ALA A 174 24.97 7.61 -2.31
CA ALA A 174 23.82 8.46 -2.60
C ALA A 174 22.69 8.20 -1.59
N CYS A 175 22.17 9.26 -0.99
CA CYS A 175 21.17 9.17 0.07
C CYS A 175 20.08 10.23 -0.13
N VAL A 176 18.82 9.81 -0.08
CA VAL A 176 17.64 10.68 -0.05
C VAL A 176 16.94 10.49 1.29
N THR A 177 16.69 11.60 1.99
CA THR A 177 16.06 11.56 3.30
C THR A 177 14.60 11.96 3.27
N ILE A 178 13.81 11.39 4.17
CA ILE A 178 12.41 11.76 4.40
C ILE A 178 12.21 12.30 5.82
N HIS A 179 11.12 13.04 6.03
CA HIS A 179 10.82 13.61 7.34
C HIS A 179 10.56 12.50 8.38
N PRO A 180 11.21 12.53 9.56
CA PRO A 180 11.04 11.52 10.61
C PRO A 180 9.60 11.28 11.10
N LYS A 181 8.66 12.22 10.89
CA LYS A 181 7.25 12.09 11.28
C LYS A 181 6.36 11.41 10.23
N VAL A 182 6.91 11.02 9.08
CA VAL A 182 6.20 10.18 8.10
C VAL A 182 6.35 8.72 8.52
N GLY A 183 5.30 8.10 9.03
CA GLY A 183 5.32 6.68 9.42
C GLY A 183 5.59 5.77 8.21
N GLY A 184 6.25 4.62 8.41
CA GLY A 184 6.65 3.73 7.31
C GLY A 184 5.46 3.28 6.43
N ARG A 185 4.35 2.87 7.04
CA ARG A 185 3.12 2.46 6.34
C ARG A 185 2.35 3.62 5.66
N PHE A 186 2.72 4.87 5.95
CA PHE A 186 2.20 6.11 5.35
C PHE A 186 3.24 6.81 4.45
N SER A 187 4.32 6.11 4.08
CA SER A 187 5.48 6.74 3.41
C SER A 187 5.47 6.59 1.88
N VAL A 188 4.49 5.91 1.29
CA VAL A 188 4.49 5.59 -0.15
C VAL A 188 4.49 6.86 -1.02
N LEU A 189 3.86 7.95 -0.58
CA LEU A 189 3.86 9.24 -1.30
C LEU A 189 5.08 10.11 -1.00
N SER A 190 6.04 9.62 -0.20
CA SER A 190 7.35 10.26 0.00
C SER A 190 8.38 9.73 -1.01
N ALA A 191 9.65 10.09 -0.84
CA ALA A 191 10.74 9.55 -1.67
C ALA A 191 10.79 8.00 -1.67
N VAL A 192 10.28 7.34 -0.62
CA VAL A 192 10.19 5.87 -0.53
C VAL A 192 9.48 5.26 -1.74
N GLY A 193 8.34 5.82 -2.17
CA GLY A 193 7.65 5.36 -3.39
C GLY A 193 7.96 6.23 -4.60
N ILE A 194 7.94 7.56 -4.45
CA ILE A 194 8.02 8.49 -5.58
C ILE A 194 9.31 8.35 -6.38
N LEU A 195 10.45 8.12 -5.71
CA LEU A 195 11.73 8.01 -6.41
C LEU A 195 11.82 6.71 -7.23
N PRO A 196 11.60 5.51 -6.66
CA PRO A 196 11.55 4.29 -7.45
C PRO A 196 10.50 4.32 -8.58
N LEU A 197 9.32 4.90 -8.33
CA LEU A 197 8.29 5.04 -9.36
C LEU A 197 8.73 5.94 -10.52
N SER A 198 9.42 7.04 -10.22
CA SER A 198 9.97 7.94 -11.23
C SER A 198 11.05 7.24 -12.07
N LEU A 199 11.90 6.41 -11.44
CA LEU A 199 12.89 5.59 -12.15
C LEU A 199 12.25 4.57 -13.10
N LEU A 200 11.10 4.01 -12.70
CA LEU A 200 10.31 3.09 -13.51
C LEU A 200 9.51 3.80 -14.62
N GLY A 201 9.54 5.13 -14.69
CA GLY A 201 8.86 5.92 -15.73
C GLY A 201 7.40 6.25 -15.43
N TYR A 202 6.88 5.91 -14.25
CA TYR A 202 5.51 6.26 -13.88
C TYR A 202 5.31 7.77 -13.75
N PRO A 203 4.10 8.29 -14.01
CA PRO A 203 3.77 9.70 -13.84
C PRO A 203 3.61 10.05 -12.35
N ALA A 204 4.72 10.06 -11.59
CA ALA A 204 4.70 10.23 -10.14
C ALA A 204 4.05 11.56 -9.68
N ASN A 205 4.15 12.61 -10.50
CA ASN A 205 3.44 13.87 -10.25
C ASN A 205 1.91 13.70 -10.28
N GLU A 206 1.38 12.87 -11.19
CA GLU A 206 -0.06 12.62 -11.25
C GLU A 206 -0.56 11.84 -10.04
N ILE A 207 0.26 10.91 -9.52
CA ILE A 207 -0.03 10.19 -8.27
C ILE A 207 -0.19 11.20 -7.12
N LEU A 208 0.75 12.13 -6.97
CA LEU A 208 0.67 13.16 -5.93
C LEU A 208 -0.52 14.10 -6.13
N GLU A 209 -0.81 14.52 -7.37
CA GLU A 209 -1.98 15.38 -7.65
C GLU A 209 -3.32 14.65 -7.38
N GLY A 210 -3.38 13.34 -7.61
CA GLY A 210 -4.52 12.51 -7.23
C GLY A 210 -4.76 12.48 -5.72
N ALA A 211 -3.69 12.20 -4.97
CA ALA A 211 -3.72 12.21 -3.50
C ALA A 211 -4.10 13.59 -2.94
N LYS A 212 -3.54 14.65 -3.53
CA LYS A 212 -3.83 16.05 -3.18
C LYS A 212 -5.29 16.41 -3.44
N GLY A 213 -5.87 15.94 -4.55
CA GLY A 213 -7.30 16.11 -4.82
C GLY A 213 -8.17 15.52 -3.70
N MET A 214 -7.87 14.28 -3.29
CA MET A 214 -8.57 13.64 -2.16
C MET A 214 -8.38 14.43 -0.84
N ALA A 215 -7.16 14.89 -0.58
CA ALA A 215 -6.86 15.70 0.60
C ALA A 215 -7.67 17.00 0.64
N VAL A 216 -7.73 17.72 -0.48
CA VAL A 216 -8.47 18.99 -0.59
C VAL A 216 -9.96 18.79 -0.35
N GLU A 217 -10.56 17.77 -0.96
CA GLU A 217 -11.98 17.46 -0.76
C GLU A 217 -12.29 17.07 0.70
N PHE A 218 -11.42 16.26 1.32
CA PHE A 218 -11.59 15.85 2.71
C PHE A 218 -11.49 17.02 3.68
N PHE A 219 -10.41 17.82 3.62
CA PHE A 219 -10.23 18.92 4.56
C PHE A 219 -11.21 20.08 4.33
N ALA A 220 -11.82 20.17 3.14
CA ALA A 220 -12.93 21.08 2.88
C ALA A 220 -14.30 20.55 3.36
N GLY A 221 -14.36 19.36 3.97
CA GLY A 221 -15.60 18.75 4.46
C GLY A 221 -16.49 18.17 3.37
N ARG A 222 -15.98 18.03 2.14
CA ARG A 222 -16.76 17.53 0.99
C ARG A 222 -16.64 16.02 0.79
N ALA A 223 -15.62 15.37 1.34
CA ALA A 223 -15.45 13.92 1.30
C ALA A 223 -16.17 13.21 2.47
N THR A 224 -17.48 13.43 2.62
CA THR A 224 -18.29 12.89 3.73
C THR A 224 -18.28 11.37 3.81
N GLN A 225 -18.09 10.67 2.69
CA GLN A 225 -17.99 9.21 2.63
C GLN A 225 -16.86 8.63 3.50
N ILE A 226 -15.74 9.36 3.68
CA ILE A 226 -14.65 8.93 4.56
C ILE A 226 -15.10 9.04 6.03
N LEU A 227 -15.74 10.15 6.37
CA LEU A 227 -16.23 10.43 7.72
C LEU A 227 -17.31 9.43 8.11
N ASP A 228 -18.30 9.21 7.23
CA ASP A 228 -19.40 8.28 7.44
C ASP A 228 -18.89 6.85 7.64
N LYS A 229 -17.95 6.40 6.80
CA LYS A 229 -17.34 5.07 6.95
C LYS A 229 -16.51 4.94 8.22
N ALA A 230 -15.76 5.97 8.60
CA ALA A 230 -15.00 5.96 9.85
C ALA A 230 -15.91 5.89 11.08
N LEU A 231 -16.98 6.69 11.10
CA LEU A 231 -18.00 6.69 12.16
C LEU A 231 -18.71 5.34 12.24
N PHE A 232 -19.05 4.76 11.09
CA PHE A 232 -19.62 3.42 11.00
C PHE A 232 -18.71 2.37 11.65
N TYR A 233 -17.45 2.31 11.22
CA TYR A 233 -16.49 1.36 11.81
C TYR A 233 -16.29 1.58 13.29
N ALA A 234 -16.15 2.82 13.73
CA ALA A 234 -16.02 3.09 15.15
C ALA A 234 -17.24 2.59 15.92
N LYS A 235 -18.48 2.92 15.51
CA LYS A 235 -19.69 2.50 16.24
C LYS A 235 -19.91 0.98 16.23
N GLU A 236 -19.62 0.32 15.11
CA GLU A 236 -19.89 -1.11 14.92
C GLU A 236 -18.75 -2.05 15.33
N ARG A 237 -17.57 -1.54 15.69
CA ARG A 237 -16.34 -2.33 15.97
C ARG A 237 -16.51 -3.53 16.92
N ASN A 238 -17.45 -3.46 17.86
CA ASN A 238 -17.69 -4.54 18.83
C ASN A 238 -18.47 -5.70 18.21
N ARG A 239 -19.27 -5.43 17.17
CA ARG A 239 -20.04 -6.42 16.42
C ARG A 239 -19.26 -6.87 15.17
N LEU A 240 -18.69 -5.91 14.44
CA LEU A 240 -17.96 -6.11 13.20
C LEU A 240 -16.46 -6.08 13.47
N SER A 241 -15.92 -7.21 13.92
CA SER A 241 -14.51 -7.32 14.28
C SER A 241 -13.57 -7.50 13.08
N ILE A 242 -14.12 -7.77 11.89
CA ILE A 242 -13.37 -8.01 10.64
C ILE A 242 -13.84 -7.03 9.56
N ASN A 243 -12.90 -6.42 8.85
CA ASN A 243 -13.16 -5.63 7.65
C ASN A 243 -12.53 -6.31 6.43
N VAL A 244 -13.37 -6.69 5.49
CA VAL A 244 -12.97 -7.38 4.27
C VAL A 244 -12.85 -6.36 3.15
N LEU A 245 -11.68 -6.31 2.50
CA LEU A 245 -11.49 -5.62 1.23
C LEU A 245 -11.56 -6.66 0.10
N PHE A 246 -12.67 -6.69 -0.63
CA PHE A 246 -12.92 -7.66 -1.69
C PHE A 246 -12.75 -7.01 -3.08
N SER A 247 -11.55 -7.17 -3.64
CA SER A 247 -11.11 -6.41 -4.81
C SER A 247 -11.27 -7.20 -6.12
N TYR A 248 -12.03 -6.66 -7.08
CA TYR A 248 -12.35 -7.28 -8.37
C TYR A 248 -11.39 -6.84 -9.47
N ALA A 249 -10.13 -7.21 -9.30
CA ALA A 249 -9.08 -7.32 -10.32
C ALA A 249 -7.81 -7.86 -9.66
N SER A 250 -7.07 -8.74 -10.34
CA SER A 250 -5.81 -9.28 -9.82
C SER A 250 -4.74 -8.20 -9.58
N ALA A 251 -4.82 -7.06 -10.27
CA ALA A 251 -3.94 -5.91 -10.07
C ALA A 251 -4.00 -5.34 -8.64
N PHE A 252 -5.08 -5.60 -7.89
CA PHE A 252 -5.21 -5.16 -6.50
C PHE A 252 -4.49 -6.06 -5.50
N LYS A 253 -3.84 -7.17 -5.90
CA LYS A 253 -3.23 -8.10 -4.94
C LYS A 253 -2.22 -7.43 -4.01
N GLU A 254 -1.29 -6.66 -4.56
CA GLU A 254 -0.27 -5.97 -3.76
C GLU A 254 -0.87 -4.74 -3.03
N PHE A 255 -1.87 -4.08 -3.61
CA PHE A 255 -2.63 -3.02 -2.94
C PHE A 255 -3.36 -3.53 -1.69
N ASN A 256 -3.98 -4.70 -1.78
CA ASN A 256 -4.64 -5.39 -0.68
C ASN A 256 -3.64 -5.70 0.44
N ALA A 257 -2.42 -6.14 0.11
CA ALA A 257 -1.36 -6.37 1.10
C ALA A 257 -0.91 -5.06 1.78
N TRP A 258 -0.77 -3.97 1.02
CA TRP A 258 -0.50 -2.64 1.58
C TRP A 258 -1.62 -2.18 2.53
N TYR A 259 -2.88 -2.33 2.13
CA TYR A 259 -4.04 -1.99 2.97
C TYR A 259 -4.06 -2.80 4.28
N VAL A 260 -3.80 -4.10 4.23
CA VAL A 260 -3.72 -4.96 5.41
C VAL A 260 -2.68 -4.45 6.41
N GLN A 261 -1.51 -4.05 5.93
CA GLN A 261 -0.49 -3.44 6.80
C GLN A 261 -0.98 -2.10 7.36
N LEU A 262 -1.44 -1.19 6.49
CA LEU A 262 -1.89 0.14 6.89
C LEU A 262 -2.94 0.05 7.99
N TRP A 263 -3.94 -0.81 7.81
CA TRP A 263 -5.05 -0.98 8.73
C TRP A 263 -4.64 -1.67 10.02
N GLY A 264 -4.03 -2.86 9.89
CA GLY A 264 -3.71 -3.72 11.03
C GLY A 264 -2.71 -3.09 12.00
N GLU A 265 -1.62 -2.51 11.47
CA GLU A 265 -0.61 -1.86 12.31
C GLU A 265 -1.07 -0.53 12.91
N SER A 266 -1.98 0.19 12.25
CA SER A 266 -2.43 1.49 12.74
C SER A 266 -3.49 1.35 13.82
N LEU A 267 -4.45 0.44 13.64
CA LEU A 267 -5.65 0.36 14.45
C LEU A 267 -5.61 -0.74 15.53
N GLY A 268 -4.77 -1.76 15.35
CA GLY A 268 -4.55 -2.82 16.34
C GLY A 268 -3.72 -2.36 17.53
N LYS A 269 -4.35 -1.70 18.52
CA LYS A 269 -3.65 -1.00 19.61
C LYS A 269 -4.23 -1.26 20.99
N LEU A 270 -3.48 -0.81 22.00
CA LEU A 270 -4.03 -0.52 23.32
C LEU A 270 -4.48 0.95 23.31
N ASN A 271 -5.71 1.22 23.73
CA ASN A 271 -6.18 2.59 23.93
C ASN A 271 -5.64 3.18 25.24
N ALA A 272 -5.96 4.44 25.51
CA ALA A 272 -5.49 5.15 26.72
C ALA A 272 -5.88 4.45 28.03
N GLN A 273 -6.95 3.64 28.04
CA GLN A 273 -7.40 2.87 29.19
C GLN A 273 -6.78 1.45 29.26
N GLY A 274 -5.88 1.11 28.33
CA GLY A 274 -5.22 -0.19 28.28
C GLY A 274 -6.07 -1.31 27.64
N ASN A 275 -7.19 -0.97 26.99
CA ASN A 275 -8.04 -1.95 26.32
C ASN A 275 -7.55 -2.21 24.90
N ARG A 276 -7.65 -3.48 24.46
CA ARG A 276 -7.35 -3.87 23.07
C ARG A 276 -8.43 -3.34 22.14
N THR A 277 -8.01 -2.72 21.05
CA THR A 277 -8.88 -2.21 19.99
C THR A 277 -8.31 -2.54 18.61
N GLY A 278 -9.14 -2.37 17.59
CA GLY A 278 -8.82 -2.65 16.20
C GLY A 278 -9.84 -3.59 15.56
N MET A 279 -9.81 -3.63 14.23
CA MET A 279 -10.59 -4.55 13.41
C MET A 279 -9.61 -5.31 12.52
N THR A 280 -9.80 -6.61 12.38
CA THR A 280 -8.91 -7.47 11.61
C THR A 280 -9.12 -7.22 10.12
N PRO A 281 -8.10 -6.76 9.37
CA PRO A 281 -8.22 -6.64 7.93
C PRO A 281 -8.07 -7.99 7.26
N ALA A 282 -9.04 -8.33 6.42
CA ALA A 282 -8.98 -9.44 5.48
C ALA A 282 -9.01 -8.88 4.06
N ALA A 283 -8.21 -9.43 3.16
CA ALA A 283 -8.16 -8.96 1.79
C ALA A 283 -8.32 -10.12 0.81
N LEU A 284 -9.22 -9.94 -0.15
CA LEU A 284 -9.68 -10.96 -1.07
C LEU A 284 -9.64 -10.44 -2.51
N ILE A 285 -9.53 -11.36 -3.47
CA ILE A 285 -9.52 -11.07 -4.91
C ILE A 285 -10.73 -11.73 -5.57
N GLY A 286 -11.62 -10.90 -6.13
CA GLY A 286 -12.75 -11.35 -6.93
C GLY A 286 -12.34 -11.59 -8.39
N SER A 287 -12.85 -12.63 -9.06
CA SER A 287 -13.81 -13.64 -8.57
C SER A 287 -13.17 -14.85 -7.89
N ILE A 288 -11.84 -14.93 -7.79
CA ILE A 288 -11.12 -16.09 -7.23
C ILE A 288 -11.65 -16.50 -5.86
N ASP A 289 -11.77 -15.54 -4.93
CA ASP A 289 -12.18 -15.82 -3.54
C ASP A 289 -13.70 -15.96 -3.36
N GLN A 290 -14.48 -15.89 -4.44
CA GLN A 290 -15.86 -16.42 -4.45
C GLN A 290 -15.84 -17.94 -4.21
N HIS A 291 -14.76 -18.61 -4.64
CA HIS A 291 -14.58 -20.05 -4.51
C HIS A 291 -13.76 -20.45 -3.27
N SER A 292 -13.58 -19.54 -2.31
CA SER A 292 -12.86 -19.81 -1.05
C SER A 292 -13.56 -19.19 0.16
N PHE A 293 -13.58 -17.86 0.25
CA PHE A 293 -13.92 -17.12 1.46
C PHE A 293 -15.37 -16.64 1.47
N LEU A 294 -16.02 -16.55 0.30
CA LEU A 294 -17.41 -16.08 0.20
C LEU A 294 -18.39 -16.91 1.05
N GLN A 295 -18.23 -18.23 1.11
CA GLN A 295 -19.04 -19.09 1.98
C GLN A 295 -18.98 -18.65 3.46
N LEU A 296 -17.81 -18.23 3.93
CA LEU A 296 -17.62 -17.74 5.30
C LEU A 296 -18.19 -16.33 5.50
N ILE A 297 -18.24 -15.50 4.46
CA ILE A 297 -18.89 -14.19 4.51
C ILE A 297 -20.41 -14.37 4.62
N VAL A 298 -20.99 -15.26 3.80
CA VAL A 298 -22.44 -15.43 3.66
C VAL A 298 -23.03 -16.20 4.83
N GLN A 299 -22.47 -17.37 5.19
CA GLN A 299 -23.09 -18.25 6.21
C GLN A 299 -22.25 -18.42 7.49
N GLY A 300 -21.13 -17.70 7.60
CA GLY A 300 -20.33 -17.67 8.80
C GLY A 300 -20.88 -16.70 9.87
N PRO A 301 -20.11 -16.43 10.92
CA PRO A 301 -20.46 -15.39 11.88
C PRO A 301 -20.66 -14.03 11.20
N LEU A 302 -21.71 -13.30 11.59
CA LEU A 302 -22.03 -11.94 11.13
C LEU A 302 -21.15 -10.88 11.83
N ASP A 303 -19.83 -11.08 11.74
CA ASP A 303 -18.78 -10.26 12.37
C ASP A 303 -17.92 -9.50 11.35
N LYS A 304 -18.38 -9.42 10.10
CA LYS A 304 -17.67 -8.81 8.97
C LYS A 304 -18.40 -7.60 8.40
N SER A 305 -17.62 -6.63 7.95
CA SER A 305 -18.03 -5.65 6.94
C SER A 305 -17.27 -5.93 5.64
N VAL A 306 -17.86 -5.63 4.48
CA VAL A 306 -17.26 -5.89 3.17
C VAL A 306 -17.22 -4.62 2.32
N THR A 307 -16.03 -4.17 1.97
CA THR A 307 -15.81 -3.16 0.93
C THR A 307 -15.47 -3.86 -0.38
N PHE A 308 -16.34 -3.76 -1.36
CA PHE A 308 -16.03 -4.13 -2.73
C PHE A 308 -15.19 -3.02 -3.38
N LEU A 309 -14.11 -3.40 -4.07
CA LEU A 309 -13.25 -2.47 -4.81
C LEU A 309 -13.16 -2.94 -6.26
N SER A 310 -13.46 -2.09 -7.24
CA SER A 310 -13.46 -2.51 -8.64
C SER A 310 -13.08 -1.37 -9.59
N ILE A 311 -12.76 -1.73 -10.84
CA ILE A 311 -12.36 -0.80 -11.90
C ILE A 311 -13.47 -0.79 -12.93
N LYS A 312 -13.98 0.39 -13.26
CA LYS A 312 -15.04 0.53 -14.27
C LYS A 312 -14.53 0.24 -15.67
N GLU A 313 -13.42 0.87 -16.04
CA GLU A 313 -12.82 0.77 -17.36
C GLU A 313 -11.36 0.28 -17.26
N PRO A 314 -11.15 -1.04 -17.08
CA PRO A 314 -9.82 -1.62 -16.86
C PRO A 314 -8.90 -1.56 -18.08
N LEU A 315 -9.46 -1.66 -19.30
CA LEU A 315 -8.73 -1.65 -20.55
C LEU A 315 -9.42 -0.72 -21.56
N LYS A 316 -8.65 -0.22 -22.54
CA LYS A 316 -9.21 0.56 -23.67
C LYS A 316 -9.94 -0.35 -24.65
N GLU A 317 -9.28 -1.44 -25.05
CA GLU A 317 -9.86 -2.45 -25.93
C GLU A 317 -10.43 -3.59 -25.09
N PRO A 318 -11.70 -3.98 -25.31
CA PRO A 318 -12.30 -5.10 -24.59
C PRO A 318 -11.66 -6.42 -25.04
N ILE A 319 -11.53 -7.35 -24.09
CA ILE A 319 -11.24 -8.75 -24.38
C ILE A 319 -12.57 -9.50 -24.28
N GLU A 320 -12.94 -10.19 -25.35
CA GLU A 320 -14.24 -10.83 -25.50
C GLU A 320 -14.19 -12.34 -25.32
N ILE A 321 -15.28 -12.88 -24.79
CA ILE A 321 -15.56 -14.31 -24.77
C ILE A 321 -16.03 -14.67 -26.18
N PRO A 322 -15.34 -15.61 -26.88
CA PRO A 322 -15.72 -15.95 -28.24
C PRO A 322 -17.16 -16.48 -28.26
N ASN A 323 -17.89 -16.15 -29.33
CA ASN A 323 -19.20 -16.74 -29.55
C ASN A 323 -19.05 -18.20 -30.03
N TRP A 324 -18.75 -19.11 -29.10
CA TRP A 324 -18.44 -20.49 -29.38
C TRP A 324 -19.07 -21.40 -28.31
N SER A 325 -20.04 -22.22 -28.74
CA SER A 325 -20.64 -23.27 -27.92
C SER A 325 -19.76 -24.52 -27.84
N MET A 326 -19.59 -25.06 -26.62
CA MET A 326 -18.85 -26.30 -26.37
C MET A 326 -19.84 -27.42 -26.03
N GLU A 327 -19.72 -28.57 -26.70
CA GLU A 327 -20.57 -29.74 -26.45
C GLU A 327 -20.56 -30.13 -24.95
N PHE A 328 -21.73 -30.36 -24.39
CA PHE A 328 -22.00 -30.64 -22.95
C PHE A 328 -21.83 -29.45 -21.98
N LEU A 329 -21.46 -28.26 -22.46
CA LEU A 329 -21.28 -27.04 -21.66
C LEU A 329 -22.17 -25.88 -22.14
N GLU A 330 -23.20 -26.15 -22.93
CA GLU A 330 -24.09 -25.16 -23.52
C GLU A 330 -24.80 -24.29 -22.45
N GLY A 331 -24.92 -24.82 -21.23
CA GLY A 331 -25.42 -24.06 -20.07
C GLY A 331 -24.55 -22.85 -19.69
N THR A 332 -23.33 -22.72 -20.23
CA THR A 332 -22.45 -21.57 -20.05
C THR A 332 -22.51 -20.57 -21.20
N ASP A 333 -23.22 -20.87 -22.28
CA ASP A 333 -23.24 -20.03 -23.49
C ASP A 333 -23.88 -18.64 -23.27
N PHE A 334 -24.55 -18.42 -22.15
CA PHE A 334 -25.15 -17.12 -21.80
C PHE A 334 -24.13 -15.98 -21.65
N VAL A 335 -22.84 -16.30 -21.49
CA VAL A 335 -21.76 -15.27 -21.46
C VAL A 335 -21.09 -15.07 -22.82
N ASN A 336 -21.37 -15.91 -23.81
CA ASN A 336 -20.73 -15.86 -25.12
C ASN A 336 -20.98 -14.51 -25.81
N GLY A 337 -19.96 -13.97 -26.47
CA GLY A 337 -20.01 -12.64 -27.10
C GLY A 337 -20.00 -11.47 -26.12
N SER A 338 -19.95 -11.70 -24.81
CA SER A 338 -19.75 -10.65 -23.81
C SER A 338 -18.27 -10.39 -23.57
N SER A 339 -17.93 -9.22 -23.04
CA SER A 339 -16.56 -8.93 -22.62
C SER A 339 -16.22 -9.57 -21.27
N PHE A 340 -14.95 -9.93 -21.03
CA PHE A 340 -14.48 -10.35 -19.71
C PHE A 340 -14.65 -9.24 -18.65
N LYS A 341 -14.63 -7.97 -19.08
CA LYS A 341 -14.97 -6.81 -18.23
C LYS A 341 -16.41 -6.94 -17.71
N ASP A 342 -17.37 -7.20 -18.58
CA ASP A 342 -18.78 -7.35 -18.21
C ASP A 342 -19.00 -8.60 -17.36
N LEU A 343 -18.35 -9.72 -17.68
CA LEU A 343 -18.43 -10.92 -16.85
C LEU A 343 -17.93 -10.66 -15.42
N LEU A 344 -16.75 -10.04 -15.26
CA LEU A 344 -16.20 -9.71 -13.95
C LEU A 344 -17.08 -8.69 -13.19
N ARG A 345 -17.66 -7.71 -13.90
CA ARG A 345 -18.62 -6.76 -13.33
C ARG A 345 -19.87 -7.47 -12.81
N HIS A 346 -20.50 -8.32 -13.62
CA HIS A 346 -21.70 -9.05 -13.20
C HIS A 346 -21.39 -10.03 -12.05
N GLN A 347 -20.22 -10.67 -12.04
CA GLN A 347 -19.77 -11.50 -10.92
C GLN A 347 -19.65 -10.69 -9.62
N ARG A 348 -19.12 -9.46 -9.69
CA ARG A 348 -19.08 -8.53 -8.55
C ARG A 348 -20.47 -8.17 -8.07
N GLU A 349 -21.35 -7.78 -8.99
CA GLU A 349 -22.71 -7.35 -8.70
C GLU A 349 -23.51 -8.46 -8.02
N ALA A 350 -23.56 -9.64 -8.63
CA ALA A 350 -24.26 -10.80 -8.06
C ALA A 350 -23.72 -11.19 -6.67
N THR A 351 -22.38 -11.15 -6.49
CA THR A 351 -21.78 -11.44 -5.18
C THR A 351 -22.13 -10.36 -4.16
N MET A 352 -22.07 -9.09 -4.55
CA MET A 352 -22.39 -7.96 -3.67
C MET A 352 -23.87 -7.98 -3.26
N GLU A 353 -24.77 -8.25 -4.19
CA GLU A 353 -26.21 -8.45 -3.93
C GLU A 353 -26.42 -9.57 -2.92
N THR A 354 -25.81 -10.74 -3.12
CA THR A 354 -25.87 -11.86 -2.17
C THR A 354 -25.38 -11.45 -0.77
N VAL A 355 -24.24 -10.77 -0.68
CA VAL A 355 -23.66 -10.34 0.61
C VAL A 355 -24.57 -9.31 1.31
N ILE A 356 -25.21 -8.42 0.56
CA ILE A 356 -26.19 -7.45 1.08
C ILE A 356 -27.45 -8.16 1.58
N GLU A 357 -28.00 -9.11 0.83
CA GLU A 357 -29.20 -9.87 1.18
C GLU A 357 -29.02 -10.69 2.46
N GLU A 358 -27.81 -11.20 2.69
CA GLU A 358 -27.42 -11.91 3.93
C GLU A 358 -27.16 -10.97 5.11
N GLY A 359 -27.40 -9.66 4.96
CA GLY A 359 -27.34 -8.68 6.02
C GLY A 359 -25.91 -8.27 6.41
N VAL A 360 -24.91 -8.55 5.57
CA VAL A 360 -23.52 -8.15 5.81
C VAL A 360 -23.34 -6.67 5.40
N PRO A 361 -22.91 -5.78 6.31
CA PRO A 361 -22.71 -4.37 5.97
C PRO A 361 -21.69 -4.20 4.85
N THR A 362 -22.14 -3.53 3.79
CA THR A 362 -21.41 -3.50 2.51
C THR A 362 -21.27 -2.09 1.96
N ASP A 363 -20.14 -1.81 1.33
CA ASP A 363 -19.92 -0.61 0.52
C ASP A 363 -19.09 -0.94 -0.73
N LEU A 364 -19.09 -0.03 -1.70
CA LEU A 364 -18.40 -0.17 -2.97
C LEU A 364 -17.56 1.07 -3.26
N ILE A 365 -16.32 0.83 -3.67
CA ILE A 365 -15.43 1.83 -4.27
C ILE A 365 -15.20 1.45 -5.73
N LEU A 366 -15.61 2.31 -6.64
CA LEU A 366 -15.33 2.17 -8.07
C LEU A 366 -14.24 3.14 -8.49
N ILE A 367 -13.18 2.62 -9.10
CA ILE A 367 -12.14 3.40 -9.74
C ILE A 367 -12.48 3.55 -11.22
N ASP A 368 -12.49 4.77 -11.75
CA ASP A 368 -12.84 4.98 -13.16
C ASP A 368 -11.87 4.23 -14.09
N ARG A 369 -10.56 4.45 -13.90
CA ARG A 369 -9.44 3.81 -14.61
C ARG A 369 -8.23 3.68 -13.68
N LEU A 370 -7.33 2.73 -13.92
CA LEU A 370 -6.08 2.63 -13.18
C LEU A 370 -5.02 3.54 -13.81
N GLU A 371 -4.90 4.75 -13.29
CA GLU A 371 -3.95 5.78 -13.73
C GLU A 371 -3.35 6.50 -12.51
N GLY A 372 -2.32 7.32 -12.73
CA GLY A 372 -1.59 7.97 -11.63
C GLY A 372 -2.53 8.67 -10.64
N ARG A 373 -3.41 9.53 -11.15
CA ARG A 373 -4.34 10.31 -10.31
C ARG A 373 -5.32 9.46 -9.50
N SER A 374 -5.89 8.42 -10.10
CA SER A 374 -6.88 7.58 -9.42
C SER A 374 -6.23 6.70 -8.34
N VAL A 375 -5.03 6.16 -8.60
CA VAL A 375 -4.25 5.39 -7.62
C VAL A 375 -3.80 6.28 -6.46
N GLY A 376 -3.34 7.50 -6.75
CA GLY A 376 -2.99 8.48 -5.73
C GLY A 376 -4.18 8.84 -4.82
N ALA A 377 -5.35 9.09 -5.41
CA ALA A 377 -6.57 9.36 -4.66
C ALA A 377 -7.00 8.16 -3.79
N LEU A 378 -6.85 6.93 -4.28
CA LEU A 378 -7.20 5.71 -3.55
C LEU A 378 -6.30 5.48 -2.34
N LEU A 379 -4.98 5.62 -2.52
CA LEU A 379 -4.02 5.49 -1.43
C LEU A 379 -4.36 6.49 -0.31
N TYR A 380 -4.51 7.76 -0.69
CA TYR A 380 -4.78 8.82 0.27
C TYR A 380 -6.16 8.69 0.95
N TYR A 381 -7.15 8.15 0.24
CA TYR A 381 -8.46 7.79 0.84
C TYR A 381 -8.28 6.81 2.00
N TYR A 382 -7.50 5.74 1.83
CA TYR A 382 -7.29 4.75 2.89
C TYR A 382 -6.39 5.26 4.01
N GLU A 383 -5.40 6.11 3.71
CA GLU A 383 -4.60 6.79 4.73
C GLU A 383 -5.49 7.68 5.62
N LEU A 384 -6.33 8.53 5.01
CA LEU A 384 -7.30 9.38 5.72
C LEU A 384 -8.32 8.57 6.52
N LEU A 385 -8.91 7.53 5.91
CA LEU A 385 -9.87 6.66 6.59
C LEU A 385 -9.26 6.01 7.83
N THR A 386 -8.01 5.54 7.72
CA THR A 386 -7.27 4.96 8.84
C THR A 386 -7.06 5.98 9.95
N SER A 387 -6.66 7.21 9.62
CA SER A 387 -6.53 8.29 10.62
C SER A 387 -7.85 8.69 11.27
N CYS A 388 -8.94 8.74 10.50
CA CYS A 388 -10.27 9.03 11.03
C CYS A 388 -10.70 7.96 12.03
N VAL A 389 -10.53 6.68 11.70
CA VAL A 389 -10.87 5.57 12.60
C VAL A 389 -9.97 5.58 13.83
N GLY A 390 -8.65 5.75 13.68
CA GLY A 390 -7.72 5.84 14.80
C GLY A 390 -8.04 6.99 15.75
N THR A 391 -8.46 8.14 15.21
CA THR A 391 -8.96 9.28 15.97
C THR A 391 -10.18 8.89 16.81
N LEU A 392 -11.19 8.25 16.20
CA LEU A 392 -12.40 7.81 16.91
C LEU A 392 -12.13 6.73 17.96
N LEU A 393 -11.10 5.91 17.77
CA LEU A 393 -10.67 4.89 18.73
C LEU A 393 -9.78 5.44 19.85
N GLU A 394 -9.41 6.72 19.81
CA GLU A 394 -8.55 7.38 20.81
C GLU A 394 -7.21 6.66 21.01
N ILE A 395 -6.58 6.29 19.90
CA ILE A 395 -5.29 5.60 19.85
C ILE A 395 -4.25 6.44 19.09
N ASN A 396 -2.97 6.13 19.33
CA ASN A 396 -1.93 6.61 18.44
C ASN A 396 -1.93 5.79 17.14
N THR A 397 -2.42 6.37 16.05
CA THR A 397 -2.50 5.72 14.74
C THR A 397 -1.11 5.45 14.13
N TYR A 398 -0.09 6.22 14.52
CA TYR A 398 1.17 6.32 13.77
C TYR A 398 2.36 5.57 14.39
N ASP A 399 2.21 5.04 15.60
CA ASP A 399 3.22 4.20 16.25
C ASP A 399 2.99 2.70 16.02
N GLN A 400 3.89 1.85 16.52
CA GLN A 400 3.73 0.38 16.49
C GLN A 400 4.47 -0.30 17.65
N PRO A 401 4.21 0.04 18.93
CA PRO A 401 5.00 -0.44 20.06
C PRO A 401 5.04 -1.98 20.19
N GLY A 402 4.01 -2.68 19.69
CA GLY A 402 3.91 -4.14 19.73
C GLY A 402 5.05 -4.88 19.02
N VAL A 403 5.65 -4.30 17.97
CA VAL A 403 6.70 -4.99 17.19
C VAL A 403 8.04 -5.02 17.91
N GLU A 404 8.27 -4.09 18.86
CA GLU A 404 9.54 -3.97 19.58
C GLU A 404 9.79 -5.13 20.56
N PHE A 405 8.73 -5.78 21.06
CA PHE A 405 8.87 -6.98 21.90
C PHE A 405 9.53 -8.14 21.15
N GLY A 406 9.13 -8.37 19.90
CA GLY A 406 9.74 -9.39 19.04
C GLY A 406 11.21 -9.10 18.77
N LYS A 407 11.55 -7.84 18.46
CA LYS A 407 12.92 -7.39 18.20
C LYS A 407 13.85 -7.59 19.41
N ARG A 408 13.38 -7.29 20.62
CA ARG A 408 14.16 -7.51 21.86
C ARG A 408 14.45 -8.99 22.10
N ARG A 409 13.43 -9.85 22.01
CA ARG A 409 13.58 -11.31 22.15
C ARG A 409 14.51 -11.89 21.10
N LEU A 410 14.47 -11.37 19.87
CA LEU A 410 15.41 -11.77 18.82
C LEU A 410 16.86 -11.46 19.21
N ARG A 411 17.13 -10.24 19.70
CA ARG A 411 18.48 -9.86 20.16
C ARG A 411 18.98 -10.79 21.26
N GLU A 412 18.14 -11.08 22.26
CA GLU A 412 18.48 -12.01 23.36
C GLU A 412 18.88 -13.41 22.84
N LYS A 413 18.18 -13.93 21.83
CA LYS A 413 18.49 -15.23 21.22
C LYS A 413 19.86 -15.28 20.53
N PHE A 414 20.37 -14.15 20.03
CA PHE A 414 21.70 -14.09 19.45
C PHE A 414 22.81 -13.84 20.48
N HIS A 415 22.54 -13.12 21.58
CA HIS A 415 23.53 -12.86 22.64
C HIS A 415 23.67 -14.04 23.63
N SER A 416 22.61 -14.81 23.84
CA SER A 416 22.64 -16.01 24.71
C SER A 416 23.51 -17.15 24.18
N LYS A 417 23.99 -17.07 22.93
CA LYS A 417 24.95 -18.03 22.36
C LYS A 417 26.41 -17.73 22.73
N ASP A 418 26.70 -16.57 23.32
CA ASP A 418 28.06 -16.22 23.78
C ASP A 418 28.31 -16.66 25.25
N THR A 419 27.42 -17.49 25.83
CA THR A 419 27.47 -17.93 27.25
C THR A 419 27.42 -19.45 27.45
N LEU A 420 27.58 -20.24 26.38
CA LEU A 420 27.79 -21.69 26.39
C LEU A 420 29.03 -22.00 25.55
#